data_AF-A0A378LTE9-F1
#
_entry.id   AF-A0A378LTE9-F1
#
_cell.length_a   1.000
_cell.length_b   1.000
_cell.length_c   1.000
_cell.angle_alpha   90.00
_cell.angle_beta   90.00
_cell.angle_gamma   90.00
#
_symmetry.space_group_name_H-M   'P 1'
#
loop_
_entity.id
_entity.type
_entity.pdbx_description
1 polymer ?
#
loop_
_entity_poly.entity_id
_entity_poly.type
_entity_poly.pdbx_seq_one_letter_code
_entity_poly.pdbx_strand_id
1 'polypeptide(L)'
;MRQKITQPIFNTQLNPPVDGRGDIKVFVFQPDGHFLSSSFTERLHLLETRILLAKKSLEEEGNLENTIPGDKIKKSKRSWSIFSKKQNQSKEKNKSANTLIEKPPKAIFVAPEYLFKDESQFSFKKYYTQGQKNEFKTKLQELSLDTDMLIVPGTICWYKKAKSESNNYFRNTAYFFYHGQVEKYKKRYPHGMFDFDYTDEGFLDLLDFRRSYFKSGYQDNPVKDFSGMKIGVEICYDSVQSSLSQHVFATKEVIHVQLIIADGANEAVHVTTPGTLLIKVEKNPSLTEIGTIQCTDSDDVNKLQPAFSLGDAGVKDLTCFKFNK
;
A
#
# COMPACT_ATOMS: atom_id res chain seq x y z
N MET A 1 -29.70 -12.36 6.20
CA MET A 1 -30.26 -11.05 5.81
C MET A 1 -29.13 -10.13 5.45
N ARG A 2 -28.97 -9.74 4.18
CA ARG A 2 -28.04 -8.67 3.79
C ARG A 2 -28.72 -7.35 4.16
N GLN A 3 -28.26 -6.68 5.22
CA GLN A 3 -28.65 -5.30 5.46
C GLN A 3 -28.10 -4.47 4.29
N LYS A 4 -28.98 -3.88 3.48
CA LYS A 4 -28.60 -2.77 2.60
C LYS A 4 -28.15 -1.65 3.53
N ILE A 5 -26.84 -1.45 3.60
CA ILE A 5 -26.25 -0.28 4.26
C ILE A 5 -26.60 0.90 3.35
N THR A 6 -27.58 1.69 3.75
CA THR A 6 -27.88 2.98 3.12
C THR A 6 -26.65 3.86 3.30
N GLN A 7 -26.00 4.25 2.21
CA GLN A 7 -24.86 5.17 2.31
C GLN A 7 -25.36 6.51 2.90
N PRO A 8 -24.65 7.09 3.88
CA PRO A 8 -25.03 8.38 4.43
C PRO A 8 -24.95 9.46 3.34
N ILE A 9 -25.99 10.30 3.27
CA ILE A 9 -26.06 11.44 2.35
C ILE A 9 -25.09 12.52 2.85
N PHE A 10 -24.20 12.99 1.97
CA PHE A 10 -23.07 13.85 2.31
C PHE A 10 -23.46 15.33 2.39
N ASN A 11 -22.86 16.04 3.33
CA ASN A 11 -22.77 17.50 3.31
C ASN A 11 -21.51 17.85 2.49
N THR A 12 -21.67 18.63 1.42
CA THR A 12 -20.65 18.97 0.41
C THR A 12 -19.55 19.90 0.94
N GLN A 13 -18.68 19.41 1.82
CA GLN A 13 -17.40 20.07 2.06
C GLN A 13 -16.37 19.52 1.08
N LEU A 14 -15.94 20.38 0.16
CA LEU A 14 -14.81 20.10 -0.73
C LEU A 14 -13.57 19.81 0.10
N ASN A 15 -12.81 18.77 -0.27
CA ASN A 15 -11.49 18.56 0.30
C ASN A 15 -10.60 19.78 -0.03
N PRO A 16 -9.94 20.41 0.96
CA PRO A 16 -9.01 21.50 0.68
C PRO A 16 -7.90 21.01 -0.25
N PRO A 17 -7.55 21.75 -1.31
CA PRO A 17 -6.50 21.33 -2.22
C PRO A 17 -5.21 21.08 -1.45
N VAL A 18 -4.57 19.96 -1.75
CA VAL A 18 -3.14 19.82 -1.44
C VAL A 18 -2.46 20.36 -2.68
N ASP A 19 -1.60 21.36 -2.53
CA ASP A 19 -0.82 21.87 -3.66
C ASP A 19 -0.12 20.68 -4.36
N GLY A 20 -0.41 20.48 -5.65
CA GLY A 20 0.20 19.42 -6.46
C GLY A 20 -0.52 18.05 -6.51
N ARG A 21 -1.79 17.91 -6.10
CA ARG A 21 -2.55 16.62 -6.21
C ARG A 21 -2.50 15.98 -7.60
N GLY A 22 -2.55 16.78 -8.66
CA GLY A 22 -2.52 16.31 -10.05
C GLY A 22 -1.13 15.87 -10.56
N ASP A 23 -0.09 15.95 -9.73
CA ASP A 23 1.26 15.53 -10.08
C ASP A 23 1.74 14.28 -9.32
N ILE A 24 0.87 13.68 -8.49
CA ILE A 24 1.16 12.40 -7.85
C ILE A 24 1.14 11.26 -8.88
N LYS A 25 2.19 10.45 -8.87
CA LYS A 25 2.25 9.19 -9.63
C LYS A 25 1.92 7.98 -8.78
N VAL A 26 1.37 6.95 -9.41
CA VAL A 26 1.10 5.67 -8.76
C VAL A 26 1.78 4.56 -9.56
N PHE A 27 2.73 3.88 -8.94
CA PHE A 27 3.34 2.67 -9.47
C PHE A 27 2.62 1.46 -8.89
N VAL A 28 1.97 0.69 -9.75
CA VAL A 28 1.22 -0.49 -9.35
C VAL A 28 2.03 -1.73 -9.72
N PHE A 29 2.47 -2.47 -8.70
CA PHE A 29 3.14 -3.75 -8.87
C PHE A 29 2.13 -4.89 -8.77
N GLN A 30 1.86 -5.57 -9.89
CA GLN A 30 0.92 -6.70 -9.96
C GLN A 30 1.68 -7.94 -10.42
N PRO A 31 2.21 -8.74 -9.48
CA PRO A 31 3.05 -9.88 -9.82
C PRO A 31 2.31 -10.98 -10.57
N ASP A 32 3.06 -11.74 -11.35
CA ASP A 32 2.57 -12.95 -12.01
C ASP A 32 2.58 -14.18 -11.09
N GLY A 33 2.17 -15.32 -11.64
CA GLY A 33 2.20 -16.60 -10.93
C GLY A 33 3.60 -17.05 -10.52
N HIS A 34 4.65 -16.66 -11.27
CA HIS A 34 6.02 -17.02 -10.94
C HIS A 34 6.40 -16.41 -9.59
N PHE A 35 6.22 -15.10 -9.42
CA PHE A 35 6.46 -14.43 -8.14
C PHE A 35 5.68 -15.07 -6.98
N LEU A 36 4.41 -15.44 -7.20
CA LEU A 36 3.56 -16.06 -6.17
C LEU A 36 3.93 -17.51 -5.85
N SER A 37 4.78 -18.15 -6.66
CA SER A 37 5.35 -19.47 -6.40
C SER A 37 6.78 -19.42 -5.83
N SER A 38 7.45 -18.27 -5.95
CA SER A 38 8.81 -18.05 -5.47
C SER A 38 8.93 -18.11 -3.95
N SER A 39 10.15 -18.42 -3.48
CA SER A 39 10.51 -18.40 -2.06
C SER A 39 10.41 -16.99 -1.47
N PHE A 40 10.35 -16.88 -0.14
CA PHE A 40 10.33 -15.59 0.56
C PHE A 40 11.47 -14.65 0.12
N THR A 41 12.70 -15.16 0.10
CA THR A 41 13.90 -14.37 -0.24
C THR A 41 13.84 -13.88 -1.68
N GLU A 42 13.40 -14.74 -2.59
CA GLU A 42 13.26 -14.39 -4.01
C GLU A 42 12.14 -13.35 -4.22
N ARG A 43 10.98 -13.50 -3.57
CA ARG A 43 9.92 -12.47 -3.60
C ARG A 43 10.40 -11.13 -3.08
N LEU A 44 11.13 -11.12 -1.97
CA LEU A 44 11.69 -9.89 -1.40
C LEU A 44 12.68 -9.23 -2.36
N HIS A 45 13.51 -10.01 -3.03
CA HIS A 45 14.45 -9.52 -4.04
C HIS A 45 13.75 -8.97 -5.30
N LEU A 46 12.70 -9.65 -5.78
CA LEU A 46 11.90 -9.18 -6.91
C LEU A 46 11.17 -7.87 -6.58
N LEU A 47 10.58 -7.79 -5.38
CA LEU A 47 9.95 -6.57 -4.88
C LEU A 47 10.96 -5.41 -4.78
N GLU A 48 12.14 -5.64 -4.21
CA GLU A 48 13.24 -4.66 -4.17
C GLU A 48 13.58 -4.16 -5.57
N THR A 49 13.71 -5.09 -6.53
CA THR A 49 13.99 -4.73 -7.93
C THR A 49 12.90 -3.84 -8.52
N ARG A 50 11.63 -4.09 -8.23
CA ARG A 50 10.50 -3.30 -8.78
C ARG A 50 10.44 -1.91 -8.16
N ILE A 51 10.71 -1.80 -6.87
CA ILE A 51 10.82 -0.51 -6.19
C ILE A 51 11.97 0.31 -6.77
N LEU A 52 13.13 -0.31 -7.03
CA LEU A 52 14.27 0.38 -7.65
C LEU A 52 13.96 0.86 -9.08
N LEU A 53 13.20 0.08 -9.87
CA LEU A 53 12.73 0.50 -11.19
C LEU A 53 11.77 1.71 -11.10
N ALA A 54 10.81 1.69 -10.16
CA ALA A 54 9.91 2.81 -9.92
C ALA A 54 10.69 4.08 -9.49
N LYS A 55 11.66 3.95 -8.58
CA LYS A 55 12.55 5.06 -8.18
C LYS A 55 13.29 5.66 -9.38
N LYS A 56 13.88 4.80 -10.22
CA LYS A 56 14.59 5.25 -11.43
C LYS A 56 13.66 5.99 -12.39
N SER A 57 12.45 5.48 -12.61
CA SER A 57 11.44 6.14 -13.46
C SER A 57 11.05 7.53 -12.94
N LEU A 58 10.99 7.71 -11.60
CA LEU A 58 10.74 9.03 -11.01
C LEU A 58 11.89 10.03 -11.22
N GLU A 59 13.14 9.57 -11.14
CA GLU A 59 14.33 10.43 -11.31
C GLU A 59 14.55 10.85 -12.78
N GLU A 60 14.30 9.96 -13.73
CA GLU A 60 14.52 10.22 -15.16
C GLU A 60 13.64 11.38 -15.67
N GLU A 61 12.41 11.50 -15.18
CA GLU A 61 11.51 12.61 -15.53
C GLU A 61 11.90 13.93 -14.86
N GLY A 62 12.35 13.90 -13.60
CA GLY A 62 12.85 15.10 -12.93
C GLY A 62 14.09 15.71 -13.61
N ASN A 63 14.86 14.90 -14.33
CA ASN A 63 16.00 15.38 -15.13
C ASN A 63 15.56 15.95 -16.50
N LEU A 64 14.48 15.42 -17.09
CA LEU A 64 13.95 15.93 -18.36
C LEU A 64 13.32 17.32 -18.19
N GLU A 65 12.59 17.57 -17.10
CA GLU A 65 11.99 18.89 -16.84
C GLU A 65 13.03 19.99 -16.56
N ASN A 66 14.24 19.63 -16.12
CA ASN A 66 15.34 20.57 -15.89
C ASN A 66 16.21 20.82 -17.14
N THR A 67 15.89 20.21 -18.27
CA THR A 67 16.65 20.40 -19.51
C THR A 67 15.96 21.43 -20.41
N ILE A 68 16.19 22.72 -20.14
CA ILE A 68 15.93 23.79 -21.12
C ILE A 68 16.83 23.53 -22.35
N PRO A 69 16.33 23.59 -23.59
CA PRO A 69 17.13 23.31 -24.78
C PRO A 69 18.04 24.51 -25.07
N GLY A 70 19.24 24.47 -24.51
CA GLY A 70 20.20 25.55 -24.75
C GLY A 70 21.39 25.55 -23.82
N ASP A 71 22.02 24.41 -23.52
CA ASP A 71 23.46 24.42 -23.35
C ASP A 71 24.11 23.03 -23.39
N LYS A 72 25.36 23.04 -23.84
CA LYS A 72 26.11 21.87 -24.32
C LYS A 72 26.24 20.76 -23.28
N ILE A 73 25.90 19.56 -23.75
CA ILE A 73 26.02 18.25 -23.11
C ILE A 73 27.39 18.09 -22.43
N LYS A 74 27.42 18.11 -21.09
CA LYS A 74 28.41 17.38 -20.29
C LYS A 74 27.76 16.09 -19.79
N LYS A 75 28.05 14.99 -20.48
CA LYS A 75 27.68 13.63 -20.04
C LYS A 75 28.33 13.33 -18.69
N SER A 76 27.60 13.48 -17.58
CA SER A 76 28.04 12.91 -16.32
C SER A 76 27.74 11.41 -16.33
N LYS A 77 28.74 10.61 -16.68
CA LYS A 77 28.73 9.17 -16.42
C LYS A 77 28.81 8.97 -14.90
N ARG A 78 27.68 8.78 -14.22
CA ARG A 78 27.66 8.11 -12.90
C ARG A 78 27.35 6.65 -13.14
N SER A 79 28.41 5.85 -13.26
CA SER A 79 28.33 4.40 -13.27
C SER A 79 27.96 3.92 -11.87
N TRP A 80 26.81 3.26 -11.74
CA TRP A 80 26.46 2.51 -10.55
C TRP A 80 27.21 1.17 -10.58
N SER A 81 28.45 1.18 -10.08
CA SER A 81 29.16 -0.04 -9.70
C SER A 81 28.52 -0.62 -8.44
N ILE A 82 27.76 -1.69 -8.63
CA ILE A 82 27.69 -2.90 -7.79
C ILE A 82 28.00 -2.64 -6.29
N PHE A 83 26.95 -2.50 -5.48
CA PHE A 83 27.06 -2.55 -4.02
C PHE A 83 27.36 -3.99 -3.57
N SER A 84 28.65 -4.33 -3.55
CA SER A 84 29.18 -5.38 -2.69
C SER A 84 30.28 -4.78 -1.81
N LYS A 85 29.95 -4.54 -0.54
CA LYS A 85 30.88 -4.71 0.60
C LYS A 85 30.16 -4.54 1.93
N LYS A 86 29.99 -5.68 2.58
CA LYS A 86 29.88 -5.82 4.04
C LYS A 86 31.21 -5.34 4.64
N GLN A 87 31.18 -4.36 5.56
CA GLN A 87 31.87 -4.42 6.85
C GLN A 87 31.63 -3.18 7.71
N ASN A 88 31.13 -3.43 8.93
CA ASN A 88 31.40 -2.78 10.21
C ASN A 88 31.64 -1.26 10.25
N GLN A 89 30.64 -0.52 10.74
CA GLN A 89 30.89 0.58 11.66
C GLN A 89 29.94 0.51 12.86
N SER A 90 30.57 0.29 14.00
CA SER A 90 30.02 0.40 15.35
C SER A 90 29.83 1.86 15.76
N LYS A 91 28.72 2.11 16.49
CA LYS A 91 28.55 3.16 17.51
C LYS A 91 29.10 4.56 17.17
N GLU A 92 28.22 5.42 16.67
CA GLU A 92 28.17 6.81 17.11
C GLU A 92 26.71 7.26 17.23
N LYS A 93 26.28 7.41 18.48
CA LYS A 93 25.04 8.09 18.86
C LYS A 93 25.36 9.58 18.98
N ASN A 94 24.50 10.37 18.32
CA ASN A 94 24.08 11.75 18.62
C ASN A 94 24.56 12.86 17.68
N LYS A 95 23.54 13.64 17.28
CA LYS A 95 23.54 15.03 16.78
C LYS A 95 23.79 15.26 15.29
N SER A 96 22.72 15.08 14.52
CA SER A 96 22.18 16.16 13.68
C SER A 96 20.75 15.80 13.29
N ALA A 97 19.79 16.14 14.16
CA ALA A 97 18.40 16.26 13.74
C ALA A 97 18.27 17.56 12.95
N ASN A 98 18.76 17.56 11.71
CA ASN A 98 18.18 18.45 10.71
C ASN A 98 16.74 17.96 10.54
N THR A 99 15.80 18.71 11.10
CA THR A 99 14.40 18.68 10.71
C THR A 99 14.34 18.97 9.22
N LEU A 100 14.52 17.93 8.40
CA LEU A 100 13.96 17.87 7.08
C LEU A 100 12.49 18.19 7.28
N ILE A 101 12.04 19.33 6.75
CA ILE A 101 10.62 19.60 6.58
C ILE A 101 10.15 18.45 5.69
N GLU A 102 9.57 17.42 6.29
CA GLU A 102 9.11 16.25 5.54
C GLU A 102 8.05 16.77 4.57
N LYS A 103 8.31 16.60 3.28
CA LYS A 103 7.38 16.97 2.21
C LYS A 103 6.36 15.84 2.06
N PRO A 104 5.17 16.10 1.51
CA PRO A 104 4.26 15.02 1.15
C PRO A 104 4.88 14.13 0.06
N PRO A 105 4.52 12.83 0.00
CA PRO A 105 4.94 11.95 -1.09
C PRO A 105 4.57 12.52 -2.46
N LYS A 106 5.46 12.38 -3.44
CA LYS A 106 5.19 12.72 -4.86
C LYS A 106 4.75 11.51 -5.67
N ALA A 107 4.95 10.32 -5.12
CA ALA A 107 4.55 9.08 -5.76
C ALA A 107 4.17 8.03 -4.72
N ILE A 108 3.41 7.03 -5.14
CA ILE A 108 3.04 5.88 -4.33
C ILE A 108 3.39 4.62 -5.11
N PHE A 109 4.23 3.75 -4.55
CA PHE A 109 4.37 2.37 -4.99
C PHE A 109 3.39 1.52 -4.21
N VAL A 110 2.55 0.76 -4.91
CA VAL A 110 1.48 -0.04 -4.32
C VAL A 110 1.42 -1.44 -4.93
N ALA A 111 1.12 -2.45 -4.11
CA ALA A 111 0.87 -3.81 -4.58
C ALA A 111 -0.40 -4.41 -3.91
N PRO A 112 -0.97 -5.51 -4.44
CA PRO A 112 -2.19 -6.15 -3.94
C PRO A 112 -2.10 -6.79 -2.55
N GLU A 113 -3.24 -7.26 -2.05
CA GLU A 113 -3.30 -8.10 -0.85
C GLU A 113 -2.57 -9.43 -1.06
N TYR A 114 -2.07 -10.02 0.01
CA TYR A 114 -1.44 -11.34 0.06
C TYR A 114 -0.16 -11.47 -0.78
N LEU A 115 0.49 -10.34 -1.11
CA LEU A 115 1.77 -10.34 -1.81
C LEU A 115 2.79 -11.25 -1.11
N PHE A 116 2.82 -11.19 0.23
CA PHE A 116 3.58 -12.08 1.08
C PHE A 116 2.65 -13.01 1.88
N LYS A 117 2.08 -13.98 1.16
CA LYS A 117 1.45 -15.20 1.69
C LYS A 117 1.92 -16.39 0.84
N ASP A 118 2.39 -17.45 1.50
CA ASP A 118 2.99 -18.59 0.80
C ASP A 118 1.92 -19.59 0.36
N GLU A 119 1.39 -19.38 -0.85
CA GLU A 119 0.36 -20.26 -1.44
C GLU A 119 0.87 -21.65 -1.83
N SER A 120 2.20 -21.90 -1.77
CA SER A 120 2.76 -23.25 -1.97
C SER A 120 2.64 -24.14 -0.72
N GLN A 121 2.33 -23.52 0.43
CA GLN A 121 2.22 -24.19 1.70
C GLN A 121 0.75 -24.42 2.10
N PHE A 122 0.56 -25.28 3.10
CA PHE A 122 -0.73 -25.56 3.70
C PHE A 122 -0.76 -25.06 5.15
N SER A 123 -1.96 -24.83 5.67
CA SER A 123 -2.16 -24.45 7.07
C SER A 123 -1.35 -23.20 7.48
N PHE A 124 -0.96 -23.15 8.75
CA PHE A 124 -0.19 -22.05 9.34
C PHE A 124 1.17 -21.79 8.63
N LYS A 125 1.67 -22.73 7.82
CA LYS A 125 2.92 -22.56 7.07
C LYS A 125 2.79 -21.55 5.92
N LYS A 126 1.57 -21.20 5.49
CA LYS A 126 1.32 -20.09 4.57
C LYS A 126 1.76 -18.73 5.12
N TYR A 127 1.89 -18.61 6.44
CA TYR A 127 2.20 -17.37 7.13
C TYR A 127 3.69 -17.28 7.40
N TYR A 128 4.28 -16.11 7.12
CA TYR A 128 5.69 -15.89 7.38
C TYR A 128 5.99 -15.71 8.86
N THR A 129 7.21 -16.09 9.25
CA THR A 129 7.68 -15.94 10.62
C THR A 129 7.87 -14.47 10.99
N GLN A 130 7.92 -14.20 12.30
CA GLN A 130 8.33 -12.88 12.82
C GLN A 130 9.71 -12.44 12.29
N GLY A 131 10.65 -13.38 12.07
CA GLY A 131 11.97 -13.10 11.54
C GLY A 131 11.92 -12.60 10.10
N GLN A 132 11.23 -13.34 9.22
CA GLN A 132 11.01 -12.95 7.82
C GLN A 132 10.28 -11.61 7.70
N LYS A 133 9.24 -11.40 8.52
CA LYS A 133 8.56 -10.09 8.56
C LYS A 133 9.51 -8.96 8.97
N ASN A 134 10.43 -9.20 9.91
CA ASN A 134 11.40 -8.18 10.29
C ASN A 134 12.40 -7.90 9.16
N GLU A 135 12.86 -8.94 8.44
CA GLU A 135 13.72 -8.79 7.25
C GLU A 135 13.04 -7.97 6.16
N PHE A 136 11.78 -8.31 5.83
CA PHE A 136 10.93 -7.55 4.92
C PHE A 136 10.85 -6.07 5.32
N LYS A 137 10.56 -5.79 6.60
CA LYS A 137 10.46 -4.41 7.09
C LYS A 137 11.78 -3.67 6.98
N THR A 138 12.89 -4.28 7.41
CA THR A 138 14.21 -3.64 7.40
C THR A 138 14.62 -3.30 5.97
N LYS A 139 14.48 -4.24 5.04
CA LYS A 139 14.82 -4.01 3.63
C LYS A 139 14.01 -2.86 3.01
N LEU A 140 12.69 -2.83 3.23
CA LEU A 140 11.84 -1.79 2.65
C LEU A 140 12.01 -0.43 3.34
N GLN A 141 12.33 -0.43 4.63
CA GLN A 141 12.70 0.79 5.36
C GLN A 141 13.96 1.41 4.75
N GLU A 142 14.99 0.61 4.48
CA GLU A 142 16.23 1.05 3.82
C GLU A 142 15.94 1.65 2.43
N LEU A 143 15.11 0.99 1.61
CA LEU A 143 14.74 1.46 0.27
C LEU A 143 13.95 2.79 0.28
N SER A 144 13.32 3.12 1.39
CA SER A 144 12.50 4.34 1.54
C SER A 144 13.29 5.58 1.97
N LEU A 145 14.56 5.45 2.37
CA LEU A 145 15.34 6.55 2.94
C LEU A 145 15.59 7.71 1.97
N ASP A 146 15.75 7.41 0.69
CA ASP A 146 16.28 8.29 -0.35
C ASP A 146 15.29 8.49 -1.50
N THR A 147 13.99 8.51 -1.22
CA THR A 147 12.96 8.70 -2.26
C THR A 147 11.76 9.49 -1.74
N ASP A 148 11.19 10.34 -2.60
CA ASP A 148 9.92 11.03 -2.36
C ASP A 148 8.69 10.11 -2.61
N MET A 149 8.91 8.81 -2.80
CA MET A 149 7.88 7.80 -3.03
C MET A 149 7.47 7.12 -1.72
N LEU A 150 6.17 7.11 -1.43
CA LEU A 150 5.60 6.25 -0.39
C LEU A 150 5.56 4.80 -0.89
N ILE A 151 6.18 3.88 -0.17
CA ILE A 151 6.21 2.46 -0.53
C ILE A 151 5.16 1.71 0.30
N VAL A 152 4.20 1.11 -0.40
CA VAL A 152 3.14 0.26 0.15
C VAL A 152 3.15 -1.09 -0.58
N PRO A 153 4.00 -2.04 -0.17
CA PRO A 153 4.28 -3.29 -0.89
C PRO A 153 3.13 -4.31 -0.84
N GLY A 154 1.88 -3.89 -0.72
CA GLY A 154 0.75 -4.77 -0.43
C GLY A 154 0.78 -5.29 1.00
N THR A 155 0.23 -6.49 1.22
CA THR A 155 0.18 -7.09 2.56
C THR A 155 1.10 -8.29 2.75
N ILE A 156 1.51 -8.46 4.01
CA ILE A 156 2.20 -9.66 4.50
C ILE A 156 1.33 -10.39 5.52
N CYS A 157 1.14 -11.69 5.28
CA CYS A 157 0.56 -12.63 6.22
C CYS A 157 1.66 -13.23 7.07
N TRP A 158 1.58 -13.03 8.38
CA TRP A 158 2.62 -13.48 9.31
C TRP A 158 2.04 -13.99 10.61
N TYR A 159 2.82 -14.81 11.30
CA TYR A 159 2.48 -15.32 12.62
C TYR A 159 3.56 -15.00 13.65
N LYS A 160 3.13 -14.92 14.91
CA LYS A 160 4.04 -14.88 16.06
C LYS A 160 3.80 -16.10 16.93
N LYS A 161 4.87 -16.83 17.19
CA LYS A 161 4.87 -17.90 18.18
C LYS A 161 4.69 -17.30 19.57
N ALA A 162 3.78 -17.87 20.34
CA ALA A 162 3.60 -17.52 21.75
C ALA A 162 4.86 -17.85 22.58
N LYS A 163 5.12 -17.07 23.63
CA LYS A 163 6.30 -17.24 24.49
C LYS A 163 6.13 -18.35 25.54
N SER A 164 4.91 -18.56 26.02
CA SER A 164 4.44 -19.73 26.78
C SER A 164 2.92 -19.57 27.02
N GLU A 165 2.17 -20.68 27.01
CA GLU A 165 0.72 -20.81 27.29
C GLU A 165 -0.30 -20.00 26.46
N SER A 166 0.14 -19.15 25.53
CA SER A 166 -0.75 -18.50 24.56
C SER A 166 -0.78 -19.26 23.24
N ASN A 167 -1.88 -19.14 22.50
CA ASN A 167 -1.94 -19.64 21.13
C ASN A 167 -1.09 -18.75 20.21
N ASN A 168 -0.53 -19.34 19.15
CA ASN A 168 0.05 -18.58 18.04
C ASN A 168 -0.99 -17.58 17.54
N TYR A 169 -0.55 -16.40 17.14
CA TYR A 169 -1.45 -15.45 16.51
C TYR A 169 -1.00 -15.08 15.11
N PHE A 170 -2.00 -14.81 14.27
CA PHE A 170 -1.88 -14.56 12.85
C PHE A 170 -2.37 -13.16 12.52
N ARG A 171 -1.79 -12.55 11.50
CA ARG A 171 -2.19 -11.23 11.02
C ARG A 171 -1.96 -11.12 9.52
N ASN A 172 -2.79 -10.29 8.91
CA ASN A 172 -2.62 -9.70 7.61
C ASN A 172 -2.36 -8.20 7.81
N THR A 173 -1.24 -7.68 7.30
CA THR A 173 -0.77 -6.34 7.63
C THR A 173 -0.23 -5.64 6.39
N ALA A 174 -0.71 -4.43 6.13
CA ALA A 174 -0.08 -3.49 5.22
C ALA A 174 0.96 -2.67 5.99
N TYR A 175 2.14 -2.49 5.39
CA TYR A 175 3.20 -1.62 5.90
C TYR A 175 3.40 -0.45 4.96
N PHE A 176 3.79 0.69 5.52
CA PHE A 176 4.01 1.93 4.81
C PHE A 176 5.41 2.42 5.14
N PHE A 177 6.20 2.73 4.11
CA PHE A 177 7.59 3.16 4.26
C PHE A 177 7.79 4.49 3.55
N TYR A 178 8.22 5.50 4.30
CA TYR A 178 8.45 6.84 3.78
C TYR A 178 9.60 7.51 4.54
N HIS A 179 10.67 7.90 3.85
CA HIS A 179 11.87 8.53 4.43
C HIS A 179 12.44 7.76 5.64
N GLY A 180 12.39 6.43 5.59
CA GLY A 180 12.83 5.56 6.69
C GLY A 180 11.84 5.44 7.86
N GLN A 181 10.73 6.18 7.86
CA GLN A 181 9.62 5.95 8.79
C GLN A 181 8.83 4.71 8.39
N VAL A 182 8.32 3.98 9.39
CA VAL A 182 7.54 2.76 9.17
C VAL A 182 6.22 2.82 9.92
N GLU A 183 5.15 2.91 9.14
CA GLU A 183 3.77 2.86 9.58
C GLU A 183 3.15 1.49 9.22
N LYS A 184 2.03 1.16 9.87
CA LYS A 184 1.31 -0.10 9.58
C LYS A 184 -0.18 0.05 9.77
N TYR A 185 -0.90 -0.79 9.06
CA TYR A 185 -2.34 -0.98 9.21
C TYR A 185 -2.64 -2.48 9.19
N LYS A 186 -3.37 -2.99 10.19
CA LYS A 186 -3.78 -4.39 10.25
C LYS A 186 -5.21 -4.51 9.74
N LYS A 187 -5.49 -5.57 8.98
CA LYS A 187 -6.83 -5.87 8.47
C LYS A 187 -7.84 -5.91 9.63
N ARG A 188 -8.94 -5.19 9.51
CA ARG A 188 -9.98 -5.10 10.55
C ARG A 188 -10.94 -6.28 10.49
N TYR A 189 -11.36 -6.63 9.28
CA TYR A 189 -12.34 -7.66 9.01
C TYR A 189 -11.70 -8.84 8.28
N PRO A 190 -11.13 -9.83 9.02
CA PRO A 190 -10.58 -11.02 8.39
C PRO A 190 -11.64 -11.81 7.64
N HIS A 191 -11.32 -12.20 6.41
CA HIS A 191 -12.18 -13.01 5.55
C HIS A 191 -12.15 -14.47 5.99
N GLY A 192 -13.34 -15.06 6.17
CA GLY A 192 -13.56 -16.41 6.66
C GLY A 192 -12.79 -17.52 5.92
N MET A 193 -12.62 -17.34 4.62
CA MET A 193 -12.04 -18.36 3.74
C MET A 193 -10.56 -18.14 3.41
N PHE A 194 -10.04 -16.92 3.61
CA PHE A 194 -8.70 -16.54 3.10
C PHE A 194 -7.75 -16.08 4.20
N ASP A 195 -8.26 -15.58 5.32
CA ASP A 195 -7.43 -15.12 6.47
C ASP A 195 -7.34 -16.17 7.58
N PHE A 196 -8.09 -17.26 7.50
CA PHE A 196 -8.07 -18.35 8.47
C PHE A 196 -7.39 -19.63 7.95
N ASP A 197 -6.51 -19.49 6.95
CA ASP A 197 -5.74 -20.58 6.36
C ASP A 197 -4.77 -21.29 7.33
N TYR A 198 -4.77 -20.97 8.63
CA TYR A 198 -3.98 -21.70 9.62
C TYR A 198 -4.65 -22.99 10.11
N THR A 199 -5.83 -23.31 9.58
CA THR A 199 -6.53 -24.59 9.72
C THR A 199 -6.75 -25.18 8.33
N ASP A 200 -6.58 -26.50 8.17
CA ASP A 200 -6.79 -27.17 6.87
C ASP A 200 -8.28 -27.51 6.59
N GLU A 201 -9.19 -26.90 7.35
CA GLU A 201 -10.62 -27.25 7.40
C GLU A 201 -11.50 -26.33 6.55
N GLY A 202 -10.91 -25.40 5.80
CA GLY A 202 -11.65 -24.43 4.98
C GLY A 202 -12.28 -23.32 5.82
N PHE A 203 -13.57 -23.01 5.56
CA PHE A 203 -14.27 -21.92 6.25
C PHE A 203 -14.49 -22.27 7.72
N LEU A 204 -13.91 -21.47 8.62
CA LEU A 204 -14.21 -21.55 10.05
C LEU A 204 -15.56 -20.90 10.35
N ASP A 205 -16.46 -21.61 11.03
CA ASP A 205 -17.75 -21.07 11.50
C ASP A 205 -17.55 -19.77 12.30
N LEU A 206 -18.48 -18.83 12.23
CA LEU A 206 -18.40 -17.54 12.95
C LEU A 206 -18.18 -17.71 14.46
N LEU A 207 -18.69 -18.79 15.06
CA LEU A 207 -18.55 -19.11 16.48
C LEU A 207 -17.28 -19.92 16.81
N ASP A 208 -16.48 -20.29 15.82
CA ASP A 208 -15.25 -21.04 16.05
C ASP A 208 -14.22 -20.18 16.81
N PHE A 209 -13.86 -20.62 18.02
CA PHE A 209 -12.94 -19.90 18.90
C PHE A 209 -11.54 -19.73 18.28
N ARG A 210 -11.13 -20.59 17.34
CA ARG A 210 -9.83 -20.50 16.67
C ARG A 210 -9.71 -19.21 15.86
N ARG A 211 -10.83 -18.63 15.40
CA ARG A 211 -10.86 -17.31 14.73
C ARG A 211 -10.21 -16.22 15.58
N SER A 212 -10.23 -16.35 16.91
CA SER A 212 -9.55 -15.43 17.84
C SER A 212 -8.02 -15.42 17.72
N TYR A 213 -7.42 -16.41 17.05
CA TYR A 213 -5.98 -16.47 16.78
C TYR A 213 -5.58 -15.47 15.72
N PHE A 214 -6.48 -15.14 14.78
CA PHE A 214 -6.27 -13.98 13.93
C PHE A 214 -6.54 -12.71 14.72
N LYS A 215 -5.56 -11.81 14.76
CA LYS A 215 -5.69 -10.56 15.52
C LYS A 215 -6.04 -9.42 14.56
N SER A 216 -7.30 -9.04 14.58
CA SER A 216 -7.84 -7.89 13.84
C SER A 216 -7.19 -6.56 14.24
N GLY A 217 -7.35 -5.58 13.36
CA GLY A 217 -6.90 -4.20 13.50
C GLY A 217 -7.94 -3.18 13.94
N TYR A 218 -9.05 -3.56 14.59
CA TYR A 218 -10.15 -2.63 14.92
C TYR A 218 -9.72 -1.34 15.64
N GLN A 219 -8.62 -1.39 16.40
CA GLN A 219 -8.09 -0.24 17.13
C GLN A 219 -7.11 0.63 16.32
N ASP A 220 -6.66 0.18 15.15
CA ASP A 220 -5.73 0.96 14.32
C ASP A 220 -6.48 2.13 13.67
N ASN A 221 -5.94 3.35 13.71
CA ASN A 221 -6.49 4.48 12.94
C ASN A 221 -6.43 4.16 11.43
N PRO A 222 -7.56 4.20 10.68
CA PRO A 222 -7.54 3.87 9.27
C PRO A 222 -7.01 5.03 8.41
N VAL A 223 -6.81 6.21 8.99
CA VAL A 223 -6.19 7.36 8.31
C VAL A 223 -4.74 7.53 8.77
N LYS A 224 -3.82 7.62 7.81
CA LYS A 224 -2.38 7.82 8.00
C LYS A 224 -1.96 9.17 7.45
N ASP A 225 -1.07 9.87 8.14
CA ASP A 225 -0.58 11.18 7.72
C ASP A 225 0.89 11.08 7.31
N PHE A 226 1.17 11.28 6.03
CA PHE A 226 2.52 11.35 5.49
C PHE A 226 2.79 12.79 5.08
N SER A 227 3.23 13.59 6.05
CA SER A 227 3.66 14.98 5.83
C SER A 227 2.57 15.87 5.23
N GLY A 228 1.36 15.78 5.78
CA GLY A 228 0.18 16.48 5.29
C GLY A 228 -0.59 15.70 4.23
N MET A 229 -0.06 14.60 3.68
CA MET A 229 -0.83 13.69 2.84
C MET A 229 -1.59 12.67 3.68
N LYS A 230 -2.89 12.90 3.89
CA LYS A 230 -3.78 11.96 4.59
C LYS A 230 -4.25 10.83 3.66
N ILE A 231 -3.91 9.60 4.03
CA ILE A 231 -4.26 8.37 3.30
C ILE A 231 -5.18 7.53 4.17
N GLY A 232 -6.43 7.35 3.74
CA GLY A 232 -7.34 6.36 4.28
C GLY A 232 -7.00 4.97 3.73
N VAL A 233 -6.84 3.98 4.60
CA VAL A 233 -6.32 2.65 4.27
C VAL A 233 -7.36 1.58 4.57
N GLU A 234 -7.57 0.69 3.61
CA GLU A 234 -8.42 -0.50 3.75
C GLU A 234 -7.73 -1.72 3.14
N ILE A 235 -7.88 -2.87 3.79
CA ILE A 235 -7.44 -4.15 3.23
C ILE A 235 -8.67 -4.97 2.84
N CYS A 236 -8.90 -5.09 1.53
CA CYS A 236 -9.90 -5.95 0.91
C CYS A 236 -11.29 -5.82 1.56
N TYR A 237 -11.71 -6.82 2.34
CA TYR A 237 -13.02 -6.88 2.98
C TYR A 237 -13.31 -5.70 3.92
N ASP A 238 -12.29 -5.00 4.41
CA ASP A 238 -12.47 -3.73 5.15
C ASP A 238 -13.30 -2.71 4.35
N SER A 239 -13.04 -2.60 3.03
CA SER A 239 -13.75 -1.69 2.13
C SER A 239 -15.19 -2.13 1.84
N VAL A 240 -15.43 -3.44 1.78
CA VAL A 240 -16.80 -4.01 1.63
C VAL A 240 -17.63 -3.73 2.89
N GLN A 241 -16.99 -3.70 4.06
CA GLN A 241 -17.62 -3.32 5.32
C GLN A 241 -17.77 -1.81 5.50
N SER A 242 -17.44 -1.00 4.50
CA SER A 242 -17.49 0.47 4.56
C SER A 242 -16.68 1.07 5.72
N SER A 243 -15.62 0.40 6.15
CA SER A 243 -14.92 0.74 7.40
C SER A 243 -14.35 2.16 7.39
N LEU A 244 -13.71 2.56 6.29
CA LEU A 244 -13.15 3.91 6.17
C LEU A 244 -14.24 4.95 5.94
N SER A 245 -15.23 4.66 5.10
CA SER A 245 -16.33 5.58 4.81
C SER A 245 -17.11 5.95 6.08
N GLN A 246 -17.43 4.96 6.92
CA GLN A 246 -18.05 5.21 8.24
C GLN A 246 -17.15 6.01 9.18
N HIS A 247 -15.85 5.74 9.19
CA HIS A 247 -14.88 6.51 10.00
C HIS A 247 -14.85 7.97 9.56
N VAL A 248 -14.64 8.24 8.27
CA VAL A 248 -14.60 9.60 7.69
C VAL A 248 -15.90 10.34 7.97
N PHE A 249 -17.06 9.69 7.82
CA PHE A 249 -18.35 10.28 8.14
C PHE A 249 -18.46 10.66 9.62
N ALA A 250 -18.08 9.77 10.53
CA ALA A 250 -18.20 9.99 11.97
C ALA A 250 -17.23 11.06 12.49
N THR A 251 -15.99 11.08 11.98
CA THR A 251 -14.93 11.99 12.45
C THR A 251 -14.87 13.30 11.68
N LYS A 252 -15.50 13.36 10.50
CA LYS A 252 -15.36 14.45 9.52
C LYS A 252 -13.90 14.66 9.10
N GLU A 253 -13.09 13.61 9.18
CA GLU A 253 -11.69 13.68 8.80
C GLU A 253 -11.54 13.77 7.28
N VAL A 254 -10.85 14.81 6.81
CA VAL A 254 -10.45 14.96 5.41
C VAL A 254 -9.40 13.91 5.05
N ILE A 255 -9.59 13.21 3.93
CA ILE A 255 -8.58 12.33 3.34
C ILE A 255 -8.24 12.78 1.92
N HIS A 256 -6.99 12.58 1.53
CA HIS A 256 -6.49 12.93 0.20
C HIS A 256 -6.52 11.70 -0.73
N VAL A 257 -6.21 10.54 -0.17
CA VAL A 257 -6.18 9.25 -0.89
C VAL A 257 -7.01 8.23 -0.12
N GLN A 258 -7.90 7.52 -0.80
CA GLN A 258 -8.41 6.23 -0.36
C GLN A 258 -7.58 5.12 -1.03
N LEU A 259 -6.86 4.36 -0.21
CA LEU A 259 -6.04 3.24 -0.64
C LEU A 259 -6.70 1.92 -0.23
N ILE A 260 -7.06 1.12 -1.23
CA ILE A 260 -7.65 -0.21 -1.04
C ILE A 260 -6.68 -1.26 -1.58
N ILE A 261 -6.15 -2.09 -0.70
CA ILE A 261 -5.23 -3.18 -1.04
C ILE A 261 -6.06 -4.47 -1.03
N ALA A 262 -6.28 -5.09 -2.19
CA ALA A 262 -7.32 -6.12 -2.34
C ALA A 262 -6.90 -7.36 -3.13
N ASP A 263 -7.65 -8.43 -2.90
CA ASP A 263 -7.73 -9.65 -3.72
C ASP A 263 -9.20 -10.10 -3.75
N GLY A 264 -9.96 -9.59 -4.72
CA GLY A 264 -11.37 -9.90 -4.96
C GLY A 264 -12.40 -8.98 -4.28
N ALA A 265 -12.11 -7.70 -4.05
CA ALA A 265 -13.02 -6.75 -3.40
C ALA A 265 -14.00 -6.08 -4.40
N ASN A 266 -14.88 -6.88 -5.01
CA ASN A 266 -15.81 -6.41 -6.05
C ASN A 266 -16.84 -5.37 -5.56
N GLU A 267 -17.23 -5.42 -4.29
CA GLU A 267 -18.24 -4.52 -3.69
C GLU A 267 -17.57 -3.50 -2.74
N ALA A 268 -16.36 -3.04 -3.08
CA ALA A 268 -15.65 -2.05 -2.30
C ALA A 268 -16.45 -0.73 -2.21
N VAL A 269 -16.57 -0.17 -1.00
CA VAL A 269 -17.27 1.09 -0.78
C VAL A 269 -16.29 2.25 -0.82
N HIS A 270 -16.56 3.22 -1.69
CA HIS A 270 -15.71 4.40 -1.88
C HIS A 270 -16.07 5.52 -0.89
N VAL A 271 -15.05 6.25 -0.46
CA VAL A 271 -15.23 7.55 0.18
C VAL A 271 -15.61 8.55 -0.90
N THR A 272 -16.79 9.13 -0.76
CA THR A 272 -17.46 9.93 -1.78
C THR A 272 -17.13 11.43 -1.71
N THR A 273 -16.18 11.84 -0.89
CA THR A 273 -15.76 13.24 -0.82
C THR A 273 -15.09 13.65 -2.14
N PRO A 274 -15.60 14.68 -2.86
CA PRO A 274 -15.03 15.11 -4.13
C PRO A 274 -13.55 15.48 -4.04
N GLY A 275 -12.79 15.17 -5.09
CA GLY A 275 -11.35 15.39 -5.16
C GLY A 275 -10.49 14.40 -4.38
N THR A 276 -11.11 13.38 -3.74
CA THR A 276 -10.37 12.24 -3.16
C THR A 276 -9.78 11.39 -4.28
N LEU A 277 -8.51 11.02 -4.15
CA LEU A 277 -7.85 10.08 -5.06
C LEU A 277 -8.17 8.64 -4.62
N LEU A 278 -8.73 7.83 -5.51
CA LEU A 278 -8.92 6.41 -5.28
C LEU A 278 -7.75 5.63 -5.88
N ILE A 279 -7.14 4.76 -5.07
CA ILE A 279 -6.15 3.78 -5.49
C ILE A 279 -6.61 2.42 -4.94
N LYS A 280 -7.36 1.68 -5.74
CA LYS A 280 -7.74 0.29 -5.45
C LYS A 280 -6.89 -0.64 -6.30
N VAL A 281 -6.04 -1.41 -5.64
CA VAL A 281 -5.11 -2.34 -6.31
C VAL A 281 -5.51 -3.76 -5.99
N GLU A 282 -5.84 -4.50 -7.05
CA GLU A 282 -6.33 -5.87 -7.02
C GLU A 282 -5.26 -6.83 -7.54
N LYS A 283 -5.31 -8.09 -7.13
CA LYS A 283 -4.43 -9.13 -7.70
C LYS A 283 -4.73 -9.35 -9.18
N ASN A 284 -6.00 -9.29 -9.57
CA ASN A 284 -6.42 -9.31 -10.96
C ASN A 284 -6.40 -7.86 -11.52
N PRO A 285 -5.53 -7.54 -12.51
CA PRO A 285 -5.42 -6.19 -13.07
C PRO A 285 -6.71 -5.61 -13.61
N SER A 286 -7.64 -6.43 -14.11
CA SER A 286 -8.93 -5.96 -14.61
C SER A 286 -9.87 -5.38 -13.55
N LEU A 287 -9.59 -5.62 -12.26
CA LEU A 287 -10.38 -5.12 -11.13
C LEU A 287 -9.72 -3.92 -10.43
N THR A 288 -8.51 -3.53 -10.84
CA THR A 288 -7.81 -2.36 -10.32
C THR A 288 -8.54 -1.08 -10.75
N GLU A 289 -8.78 -0.17 -9.80
CA GLU A 289 -9.45 1.10 -10.04
C GLU A 289 -8.58 2.23 -9.52
N ILE A 290 -8.17 3.14 -10.41
CA ILE A 290 -7.35 4.30 -10.04
C ILE A 290 -7.97 5.53 -10.70
N GLY A 291 -8.26 6.55 -9.90
CA GLY A 291 -8.89 7.76 -10.42
C GLY A 291 -9.25 8.76 -9.33
N THR A 292 -9.92 9.84 -9.75
CA THR A 292 -10.36 10.91 -8.85
C THR A 292 -11.87 10.83 -8.68
N ILE A 293 -12.35 10.92 -7.44
CA ILE A 293 -13.78 10.99 -7.11
C ILE A 293 -14.31 12.36 -7.53
N GLN A 294 -15.29 12.37 -8.44
CA GLN A 294 -15.95 13.58 -8.94
C GLN A 294 -17.38 13.68 -8.40
N CYS A 295 -17.81 14.92 -8.12
CA CYS A 295 -19.22 15.23 -7.89
C CYS A 295 -19.92 15.39 -9.24
N THR A 296 -21.14 14.86 -9.40
CA THR A 296 -21.99 15.21 -10.54
C THR A 296 -23.25 15.90 -10.04
N ASP A 297 -23.55 17.06 -10.61
CA ASP A 297 -24.63 17.95 -10.17
C ASP A 297 -26.05 17.38 -10.33
N SER A 298 -26.21 16.14 -10.80
CA SER A 298 -27.52 15.66 -11.26
C SER A 298 -28.04 14.32 -10.70
N ASP A 299 -27.37 13.57 -9.83
CA ASP A 299 -27.98 12.34 -9.26
C ASP A 299 -27.33 11.76 -7.98
N ASP A 300 -26.54 12.51 -7.19
CA ASP A 300 -25.83 12.00 -5.99
C ASP A 300 -24.90 10.77 -6.23
N VAL A 301 -24.70 10.36 -7.49
CA VAL A 301 -23.78 9.29 -7.87
C VAL A 301 -22.42 9.91 -8.16
N ASN A 302 -21.50 9.74 -7.21
CA ASN A 302 -20.09 10.08 -7.44
C ASN A 302 -19.53 9.21 -8.56
N LYS A 303 -18.95 9.84 -9.58
CA LYS A 303 -18.29 9.15 -10.69
C LYS A 303 -16.79 9.13 -10.46
N LEU A 304 -16.16 7.99 -10.74
CA LEU A 304 -14.71 7.88 -10.77
C LEU A 304 -14.22 8.41 -12.12
N GLN A 305 -13.40 9.46 -12.11
CA GLN A 305 -12.66 9.88 -13.29
C GLN A 305 -11.33 9.11 -13.33
N PRO A 306 -11.13 8.19 -14.30
CA PRO A 306 -9.95 7.32 -14.30
C PRO A 306 -8.64 8.10 -14.46
N ALA A 307 -7.59 7.63 -13.79
CA ALA A 307 -6.22 8.09 -14.01
C ALA A 307 -5.68 7.63 -15.38
N PHE A 308 -4.70 8.34 -15.91
CA PHE A 308 -4.02 7.94 -17.13
C PHE A 308 -2.94 6.92 -16.82
N SER A 309 -2.95 5.79 -17.54
CA SER A 309 -1.80 4.90 -17.57
C SER A 309 -0.69 5.52 -18.43
N LEU A 310 0.51 5.61 -17.86
CA LEU A 310 1.74 5.99 -18.55
C LEU A 310 2.47 4.75 -19.12
N GLY A 311 1.88 3.56 -19.00
CA GLY A 311 2.45 2.29 -19.43
C GLY A 311 3.35 1.63 -18.40
N ASP A 312 4.07 0.61 -18.86
CA ASP A 312 4.96 -0.22 -18.05
C ASP A 312 6.24 0.54 -17.68
N ALA A 313 6.60 0.56 -16.40
CA ALA A 313 7.84 1.14 -15.89
C ALA A 313 9.01 0.17 -16.08
N GLY A 314 9.32 -0.14 -17.34
CA GLY A 314 10.42 -1.02 -17.76
C GLY A 314 10.12 -2.52 -17.72
N VAL A 315 9.10 -2.96 -16.99
CA VAL A 315 8.66 -4.37 -16.87
C VAL A 315 7.13 -4.47 -16.82
N LYS A 316 6.58 -5.57 -17.33
CA LYS A 316 5.12 -5.77 -17.50
C LYS A 316 4.32 -5.87 -16.20
N ASP A 317 4.98 -6.23 -15.10
CA ASP A 317 4.35 -6.38 -13.78
C ASP A 317 4.31 -5.05 -13.01
N LEU A 318 4.81 -3.94 -13.58
CA LEU A 318 4.89 -2.64 -12.93
C LEU A 318 4.35 -1.54 -13.85
N THR A 319 3.13 -1.08 -13.61
CA THR A 319 2.48 -0.03 -14.41
C THR A 319 2.50 1.31 -13.67
N CYS A 320 2.74 2.40 -14.39
CA CYS A 320 2.72 3.76 -13.83
C CYS A 320 1.42 4.49 -14.23
N PHE A 321 0.82 5.21 -13.29
CA PHE A 321 -0.38 6.01 -13.49
C PHE A 321 -0.18 7.46 -13.02
N LYS A 322 -0.91 8.39 -13.64
CA LYS A 322 -0.99 9.79 -13.24
C LYS A 322 -2.44 10.26 -13.18
N PHE A 323 -2.81 10.96 -12.11
CA PHE A 323 -4.17 11.52 -11.96
C PHE A 323 -4.42 12.71 -12.89
N ASN A 324 -5.69 12.96 -13.19
CA ASN A 324 -6.10 14.18 -13.89
C ASN A 324 -5.85 15.41 -13.01
N LYS A 325 -5.49 16.52 -13.65
CA LYS A 325 -5.43 17.84 -13.01
C LYS A 325 -6.82 18.43 -12.84
#